data_AF-A0A2S5M5Y3-F1
#
_entry.id   AF-A0A2S5M5Y3-F1
#
_cell.length_a   1.000
_cell.length_b   1.000
_cell.length_c   1.000
_cell.angle_alpha   90.00
_cell.angle_beta   90.00
_cell.angle_gamma   90.00
#
_symmetry.space_group_name_H-M   'P 1'
#
loop_
_entity.id
_entity.type
_entity.pdbx_description
1 polymer ?
#
loop_
_entity_poly.entity_id
_entity_poly.type
_entity_poly.pdbx_seq_one_letter_code
_entity_poly.pdbx_strand_id
1 'polypeptide(L)'
;MSEIMQNYLAATKDERTAADELNQLTTAIANISAVLSEDPMRLILPNPNADIDRRELALHETRRLKIEPDKWPTYSQIVASVTKFRQAKDKTDQAWLAFPRDHRELIVGPDRED
;
A
#
# COMPACT_ATOMS: atom_id res chain seq x y z
N MET A 1 -8.73 19.41 27.59
CA MET A 1 -8.82 18.49 26.43
C MET A 1 -8.58 17.09 26.99
N SER A 2 -9.53 16.16 26.83
CA SER A 2 -9.44 14.82 27.46
C SER A 2 -8.31 14.00 26.85
N GLU A 3 -7.57 13.28 27.69
CA GLU A 3 -6.47 12.39 27.31
C GLU A 3 -6.94 11.29 26.34
N ILE A 4 -8.17 10.79 26.51
CA ILE A 4 -8.76 9.78 25.62
C ILE A 4 -8.95 10.34 24.20
N MET A 5 -9.41 11.59 24.08
CA MET A 5 -9.58 12.25 22.78
C MET A 5 -8.24 12.53 22.11
N GLN A 6 -7.21 12.92 22.86
CA GLN A 6 -5.87 13.11 22.31
C GLN A 6 -5.25 11.80 21.82
N ASN A 7 -5.39 10.72 22.60
CA ASN A 7 -4.90 9.39 22.23
C ASN A 7 -5.61 8.85 20.98
N TYR A 8 -6.93 9.06 20.86
CA TYR A 8 -7.69 8.68 19.68
C TYR A 8 -7.28 9.46 18.43
N LEU A 9 -7.13 10.78 18.53
CA LEU A 9 -6.68 11.61 17.42
C LEU A 9 -5.26 11.23 16.96
N ALA A 10 -4.36 10.94 17.89
CA ALA A 10 -3.00 10.47 17.59
C ALA A 10 -3.03 9.11 16.89
N ALA A 11 -3.76 8.14 17.43
CA ALA A 11 -3.88 6.79 16.85
C ALA A 11 -4.51 6.83 15.43
N THR A 12 -5.56 7.64 15.24
CA THR A 12 -6.20 7.80 13.93
C THR A 12 -5.26 8.43 12.90
N LYS A 13 -4.40 9.37 13.32
CA LYS A 13 -3.38 9.97 12.46
C LYS A 13 -2.31 8.93 12.08
N ASP A 14 -1.89 8.10 13.02
CA ASP A 14 -0.91 7.02 12.78
C ASP A 14 -1.48 5.97 11.81
N GLU A 15 -2.75 5.57 11.99
CA GLU A 15 -3.45 4.65 11.08
C GLU A 15 -3.55 5.21 9.67
N ARG A 16 -3.91 6.49 9.52
CA ARG A 16 -3.98 7.15 8.21
C ARG A 16 -2.60 7.20 7.54
N THR A 17 -1.55 7.52 8.29
CA THR A 17 -0.18 7.55 7.74
C THR A 17 0.26 6.16 7.27
N ALA A 18 -0.03 5.12 8.05
CA ALA A 18 0.28 3.75 7.67
C ALA A 18 -0.57 3.25 6.47
N ALA A 19 -1.82 3.71 6.35
CA ALA A 19 -2.68 3.43 5.20
C ALA A 19 -2.14 4.09 3.92
N ASP A 20 -1.67 5.34 4.00
CA ASP A 20 -1.06 6.04 2.88
C ASP A 20 0.23 5.35 2.42
N GLU A 21 1.09 4.91 3.34
CA GLU A 21 2.28 4.09 3.04
C GLU A 21 1.91 2.79 2.31
N LEU A 22 0.89 2.07 2.80
CA LEU A 22 0.42 0.84 2.16
C LEU A 22 -0.18 1.08 0.77
N ASN A 23 -0.91 2.18 0.58
CA ASN A 23 -1.51 2.51 -0.70
C ASN A 23 -0.43 2.85 -1.74
N GLN A 24 0.63 3.54 -1.34
CA GLN A 24 1.79 3.81 -2.20
C GLN A 24 2.47 2.50 -2.65
N LEU A 25 2.69 1.56 -1.72
CA LEU A 25 3.25 0.25 -2.04
C LEU A 25 2.34 -0.57 -2.97
N THR A 26 1.03 -0.56 -2.71
CA THR A 26 0.03 -1.25 -3.53
C THR A 26 0.02 -0.69 -4.95
N THR A 27 0.07 0.64 -5.10
CA THR A 27 0.15 1.32 -6.40
C THR A 27 1.45 0.97 -7.13
N ALA A 28 2.58 0.92 -6.42
CA ALA A 28 3.86 0.50 -7.00
C ALA A 28 3.81 -0.95 -7.53
N ILE A 29 3.24 -1.88 -6.75
CA ILE A 29 3.06 -3.29 -7.16
C ILE A 29 2.11 -3.41 -8.36
N ALA A 30 1.02 -2.63 -8.38
CA ALA A 30 0.08 -2.61 -9.49
C ALA A 30 0.73 -2.12 -10.79
N ASN A 31 1.54 -1.05 -10.71
CA ASN A 31 2.28 -0.53 -11.86
C ASN A 31 3.31 -1.54 -12.39
N ILE A 32 4.04 -2.23 -11.50
CA ILE A 32 4.96 -3.31 -11.90
C ILE A 32 4.21 -4.44 -12.60
N SER A 33 3.06 -4.86 -12.05
CA SER A 33 2.24 -5.93 -12.62
C SER A 33 1.67 -5.55 -13.99
N ALA A 34 1.24 -4.29 -14.16
CA ALA A 34 0.77 -3.77 -15.44
C ALA A 34 1.88 -3.84 -16.51
N VAL A 35 3.10 -3.38 -16.19
CA VAL A 35 4.27 -3.42 -17.08
C VAL A 35 4.61 -4.85 -17.52
N LEU A 36 4.55 -5.82 -16.60
CA LEU A 36 4.82 -7.23 -16.91
C LEU A 36 3.68 -7.89 -17.71
N SER A 37 2.46 -7.34 -17.63
CA SER A 37 1.28 -7.85 -18.32
C SER A 37 1.09 -7.32 -19.74
N GLU A 38 1.85 -6.29 -20.16
CA GLU A 38 1.77 -5.75 -21.52
C GLU A 38 2.21 -6.81 -22.56
N ASP A 39 1.36 -7.04 -23.57
CA ASP A 39 1.49 -8.06 -24.61
C ASP A 39 2.87 -8.19 -25.29
N PRO A 40 3.61 -7.12 -25.62
CA PRO A 40 4.95 -7.28 -26.21
C PRO A 40 5.94 -7.94 -25.24
N MET A 41 5.87 -7.67 -23.93
CA MET A 41 6.79 -8.21 -22.92
C MET A 41 6.56 -9.71 -22.67
N ARG A 42 5.30 -10.11 -22.60
CA ARG A 42 4.86 -11.51 -22.43
C ARG A 42 5.34 -12.43 -23.56
N LEU A 43 5.46 -11.90 -24.78
CA LEU A 43 5.81 -12.66 -25.98
C LEU A 43 7.31 -12.57 -26.35
N ILE A 44 8.01 -11.51 -25.94
CA ILE A 44 9.41 -11.26 -26.34
C ILE A 44 10.42 -11.79 -25.32
N LEU A 45 10.19 -11.64 -24.01
CA LEU A 45 11.15 -12.06 -22.98
C LEU A 45 11.36 -13.59 -22.89
N PRO A 46 10.31 -14.44 -22.91
CA PRO A 46 10.48 -15.89 -22.84
C PRO A 46 10.77 -16.55 -24.19
N ASN A 47 10.74 -15.82 -25.31
CA ASN A 47 10.94 -16.40 -26.65
C ASN A 47 12.43 -16.41 -27.03
N PRO A 48 13.10 -17.58 -27.09
CA PRO A 48 14.53 -17.69 -27.42
C PRO A 48 14.85 -17.35 -28.89
N ASN A 49 13.84 -17.17 -29.75
CA ASN A 49 13.98 -16.77 -31.15
C ASN A 49 13.61 -15.31 -31.41
N ALA A 50 13.19 -14.55 -30.38
CA ALA A 50 12.94 -13.13 -30.55
C ALA A 50 14.27 -12.42 -30.87
N ASP A 51 14.24 -11.58 -31.90
CA ASP A 51 15.37 -10.75 -32.34
C ASP A 51 16.00 -9.99 -31.16
N ILE A 52 17.34 -9.96 -31.09
CA ILE A 52 18.09 -9.32 -30.01
C ILE A 52 17.70 -7.85 -29.91
N ASP A 53 17.54 -7.17 -31.04
CA ASP A 53 17.15 -5.76 -31.07
C ASP A 53 15.74 -5.53 -30.50
N ARG A 54 14.83 -6.50 -30.69
CA ARG A 54 13.47 -6.45 -30.11
C ARG A 54 13.47 -6.76 -28.62
N ARG A 55 14.36 -7.64 -28.15
CA ARG A 55 14.55 -7.89 -26.71
C ARG A 55 15.17 -6.69 -26.04
N GLU A 56 16.16 -6.07 -26.66
CA GLU A 56 16.78 -4.85 -26.16
C GLU A 56 15.78 -3.68 -26.15
N LEU A 57 14.94 -3.54 -27.17
CA LEU A 57 13.87 -2.55 -27.21
C LEU A 57 12.83 -2.78 -26.10
N ALA A 58 12.40 -4.03 -25.87
CA ALA A 58 11.48 -4.38 -24.79
C ALA A 58 12.09 -4.11 -23.40
N LEU A 59 13.37 -4.48 -23.20
CA LEU A 59 14.13 -4.16 -21.99
C LEU A 59 14.31 -2.65 -21.81
N HIS A 60 14.54 -1.91 -22.89
CA HIS A 60 14.70 -0.46 -22.87
C HIS A 60 13.37 0.25 -22.58
N GLU A 61 12.24 -0.25 -23.09
CA GLU A 61 10.89 0.26 -22.75
C GLU A 61 10.49 -0.07 -21.31
N THR A 62 10.85 -1.27 -20.81
CA THR A 62 10.71 -1.61 -19.38
C THR A 62 11.49 -0.64 -18.49
N ARG A 63 12.70 -0.27 -18.90
CA ARG A 63 13.54 0.74 -18.24
C ARG A 63 12.98 2.17 -18.39
N ARG A 64 12.34 2.48 -19.54
CA ARG A 64 11.70 3.77 -19.82
C ARG A 64 10.44 4.01 -18.98
N LEU A 65 9.75 2.95 -18.54
CA LEU A 65 8.58 3.02 -17.66
C LEU A 65 8.91 3.40 -16.18
N LYS A 66 10.18 3.73 -15.89
CA LYS A 66 10.64 4.48 -14.69
C LYS A 66 10.48 3.80 -13.32
N ILE A 67 10.43 2.49 -13.23
CA ILE A 67 10.65 1.81 -11.93
C ILE A 67 11.98 1.08 -12.04
N GLU A 68 13.04 1.76 -11.62
CA GLU A 68 14.38 1.14 -11.53
C GLU A 68 14.27 -0.11 -10.62
N PRO A 69 14.87 -1.26 -10.98
CA PRO A 69 14.70 -2.51 -10.24
C PRO A 69 15.06 -2.43 -8.75
N ASP A 70 15.99 -1.57 -8.39
CA ASP A 70 16.40 -1.25 -7.01
C ASP A 70 15.33 -0.45 -6.24
N LYS A 71 14.37 0.14 -6.94
CA LYS A 71 13.20 0.84 -6.38
C LYS A 71 11.97 -0.08 -6.25
N TRP A 72 12.10 -1.36 -6.57
CA TRP A 72 11.00 -2.31 -6.39
C TRP A 72 10.77 -2.54 -4.89
N PRO A 73 9.50 -2.49 -4.43
CA PRO A 73 9.21 -2.78 -3.05
C PRO A 73 9.63 -4.21 -2.74
N THR A 74 10.51 -4.38 -1.77
CA THR A 74 10.95 -5.70 -1.33
C THR A 74 9.84 -6.39 -0.55
N TYR A 75 9.87 -7.72 -0.52
CA TYR A 75 8.96 -8.49 0.33
C TYR A 75 9.02 -8.02 1.80
N SER A 76 10.22 -7.70 2.30
CA SER A 76 10.39 -7.18 3.66
C SER A 76 9.73 -5.81 3.87
N GLN A 77 9.78 -4.90 2.89
CA GLN A 77 9.08 -3.60 2.95
C GLN A 77 7.57 -3.78 2.97
N ILE A 78 7.03 -4.69 2.15
CA ILE A 78 5.59 -5.00 2.11
C ILE A 78 5.13 -5.55 3.46
N VAL A 79 5.81 -6.57 3.99
CA VAL A 79 5.46 -7.19 5.29
C VAL A 79 5.56 -6.17 6.43
N ALA A 80 6.59 -5.32 6.42
CA ALA A 80 6.77 -4.29 7.43
C ALA A 80 5.62 -3.27 7.40
N SER A 81 5.25 -2.75 6.23
CA SER A 81 4.15 -1.79 6.10
C SER A 81 2.79 -2.39 6.44
N VAL A 82 2.53 -3.65 6.08
CA VAL A 82 1.29 -4.35 6.47
C VAL A 82 1.22 -4.54 7.99
N THR A 83 2.34 -4.91 8.60
CA THR A 83 2.43 -5.07 10.06
C THR A 83 2.22 -3.75 10.78
N LYS A 84 2.84 -2.66 10.30
CA LYS A 84 2.65 -1.31 10.84
C LYS A 84 1.19 -0.87 10.77
N PHE A 85 0.54 -1.06 9.62
CA PHE A 85 -0.88 -0.70 9.46
C PHE A 85 -1.77 -1.48 10.41
N ARG A 86 -1.57 -2.80 10.54
CA ARG A 86 -2.31 -3.62 11.51
C ARG A 86 -2.14 -3.08 12.94
N GLN A 87 -0.91 -2.80 13.35
CA GLN A 87 -0.64 -2.24 14.68
C GLN A 87 -1.29 -0.87 14.88
N ALA A 88 -1.30 -0.02 13.86
CA ALA A 88 -1.92 1.29 13.94
C ALA A 88 -3.45 1.17 14.06
N LYS A 89 -4.07 0.28 13.28
CA LYS A 89 -5.49 -0.04 13.39
C LYS A 89 -5.86 -0.58 14.77
N ASP A 90 -5.08 -1.54 15.28
CA ASP A 90 -5.31 -2.10 16.62
C ASP A 90 -5.25 -1.01 17.71
N LYS A 91 -4.34 -0.04 17.58
CA LYS A 91 -4.26 1.11 18.50
C LYS A 91 -5.44 2.06 18.38
N THR A 92 -5.90 2.35 17.16
CA THR A 92 -7.11 3.17 16.95
C THR A 92 -8.32 2.48 17.55
N ASP A 93 -8.47 1.18 17.33
CA ASP A 93 -9.57 0.37 17.87
C ASP A 93 -9.52 0.35 19.40
N GLN A 94 -8.34 0.21 20.02
CA GLN A 94 -8.19 0.31 21.47
C GLN A 94 -8.53 1.70 22.01
N ALA A 95 -8.07 2.76 21.35
CA ALA A 95 -8.38 4.14 21.73
C ALA A 95 -9.88 4.44 21.57
N TRP A 96 -10.51 3.87 20.54
CA TRP A 96 -11.95 3.91 20.34
C TRP A 96 -12.71 3.22 21.47
N LEU A 97 -12.27 2.02 21.85
CA LEU A 97 -12.89 1.25 22.94
C LEU A 97 -12.73 1.90 24.32
N ALA A 98 -11.77 2.82 24.48
CA ALA A 98 -11.57 3.60 25.70
C ALA A 98 -12.61 4.71 25.90
N PHE A 99 -13.34 5.14 24.87
CA PHE A 99 -14.47 6.06 25.05
C PHE A 99 -15.63 5.36 25.76
N PRO A 100 -16.33 6.04 26.70
CA PRO A 100 -17.62 5.57 27.21
C PRO A 100 -18.59 5.29 26.05
N ARG A 101 -19.46 4.28 26.22
CA ARG A 101 -20.40 3.85 25.17
C ARG A 101 -21.23 5.01 24.62
N ASP A 102 -21.75 5.84 25.50
CA ASP A 102 -22.56 7.02 25.18
C ASP A 102 -21.79 8.05 24.33
N HIS A 103 -20.46 8.14 24.46
CA HIS A 103 -19.63 9.03 23.63
C HIS A 103 -19.26 8.41 22.28
N ARG A 104 -19.17 7.08 22.19
CA ARG A 104 -18.93 6.40 20.91
C ARG A 104 -20.09 6.61 19.93
N GLU A 105 -21.32 6.59 20.43
CA GLU A 105 -22.53 6.85 19.64
C GLU A 105 -22.61 8.30 19.13
N LEU A 106 -21.90 9.25 19.76
CA LEU A 106 -21.83 10.64 19.32
C LEU A 106 -20.71 10.92 18.30
N ILE A 107 -19.65 10.11 18.30
CA ILE A 107 -18.47 10.30 17.41
C ILE A 107 -18.64 9.53 16.09
N VAL A 108 -19.37 8.43 16.10
CA VAL A 108 -19.73 7.66 14.91
C VAL A 108 -21.08 8.14 14.40
N GLY A 109 -21.06 8.91 13.30
CA GLY A 109 -22.26 8.97 12.44
C GLY A 109 -22.62 7.55 11.98
N PRO A 110 -23.88 7.26 11.62
CA PRO A 110 -24.50 5.92 11.59
C PRO A 110 -23.83 4.82 10.72
N ASP A 111 -22.71 5.07 10.04
CA ASP A 111 -22.12 4.20 9.01
C ASP A 111 -20.98 3.28 9.49
N ARG A 112 -20.76 3.11 10.80
CA ARG A 112 -19.69 2.21 11.34
C ARG A 112 -20.22 0.97 12.07
N GLU A 113 -21.54 0.77 12.09
CA GLU A 113 -22.18 -0.44 12.63
C GLU A 113 -22.33 -1.58 11.61
N ASP A 114 -21.97 -1.36 10.33
CA ASP A 114 -21.99 -2.38 9.27
C ASP A 114 -20.59 -2.90 8.90
#